data_AF-A0A953QQL3-F1
#
_entry.id   AF-A0A953QQL3-F1
#
_cell.length_a   1.000
_cell.length_b   1.000
_cell.length_c   1.000
_cell.angle_alpha   90.00
_cell.angle_beta   90.00
_cell.angle_gamma   90.00
#
_symmetry.space_group_name_H-M   'P 1'
#
loop_
_entity.id
_entity.type
_entity.pdbx_description
1 polymer ?
#
loop_
_entity_poly.entity_id
_entity_poly.type
_entity_poly.pdbx_seq_one_letter_code
_entity_poly.pdbx_strand_id
1 'polypeptide(L)'
;MRFVLLLTIVCTAAPNDPLWPGARFTEADRTRAIQRGLAFIDRTARDRKNFEEYGPDYLWCFYEIASTSADPRLRSEALRIGRARARQWMRRHRHVDPKISADDLTDLVFGSLASERLGFPDAHLKQEIRDAAARIPPADFLGFDPATGPSHTDPNLLDLLCDALITTYTADQYGVTLGAPYHDAVRWLPLARPYREAAAIPLVNLVTHVVYTTNDYNARNVNPSQLPDEFAFLKSHVLDAAILADGELLGEFMDTLRAFGLTPRDAPIQRGFSELLAKQNPDGSWGDPNDRDIYDRYHPTWTAIDALREYRWK
;
A
#
# COMPACT_ATOMS: atom_id res chain seq x y z
N MET A 1 39.65 26.07 18.37
CA MET A 1 38.71 24.98 18.03
C MET A 1 38.35 25.07 16.56
N ARG A 2 38.83 24.12 15.74
CA ARG A 2 38.42 24.00 14.33
C ARG A 2 37.24 23.05 14.25
N PHE A 3 36.09 23.56 13.81
CA PHE A 3 34.97 22.73 13.39
C PHE A 3 35.33 22.06 12.06
N VAL A 4 35.44 20.73 12.06
CA VAL A 4 35.51 19.94 10.83
C VAL A 4 34.08 19.62 10.43
N LEU A 5 33.62 20.26 9.36
CA LEU A 5 32.37 19.94 8.70
C LEU A 5 32.61 18.62 7.93
N LEU A 6 32.12 17.50 8.46
CA LEU A 6 32.04 16.25 7.71
C LEU A 6 30.98 16.42 6.62
N LEU A 7 31.42 16.72 5.40
CA LEU A 7 30.61 16.52 4.20
C LEU A 7 30.38 15.02 4.04
N THR A 8 29.17 14.56 4.34
CA THR A 8 28.70 13.24 3.94
C THR A 8 28.58 13.24 2.42
N ILE A 9 29.58 12.71 1.72
CA ILE A 9 29.49 12.44 0.28
C ILE A 9 28.45 11.32 0.13
N VAL A 10 27.25 11.67 -0.32
CA VAL A 10 26.29 10.69 -0.82
C VAL A 10 26.84 10.22 -2.16
N CYS A 11 27.59 9.12 -2.16
CA CYS A 11 27.93 8.41 -3.38
C CYS A 11 26.63 7.91 -4.00
N THR A 12 26.20 8.51 -5.11
CA THR A 12 25.13 7.94 -5.93
C THR A 12 25.68 6.69 -6.61
N ALA A 13 25.09 5.52 -6.33
CA ALA A 13 25.47 4.27 -6.97
C ALA A 13 25.38 4.40 -8.50
N ALA A 14 26.38 3.90 -9.21
CA ALA A 14 26.41 3.92 -10.66
C ALA A 14 25.44 2.86 -11.22
N PRO A 15 24.87 3.03 -12.43
CA PRO A 15 23.89 2.08 -12.98
C PRO A 15 24.37 0.62 -13.04
N ASN A 16 25.66 0.39 -13.29
CA ASN A 16 26.24 -0.95 -13.40
C ASN A 16 26.74 -1.50 -12.06
N ASP A 17 26.60 -0.75 -10.97
CA ASP A 17 26.98 -1.25 -9.65
C ASP A 17 26.04 -2.38 -9.25
N PRO A 18 26.58 -3.47 -8.67
CA PRO A 18 25.73 -4.51 -8.10
C PRO A 18 24.96 -3.93 -6.91
N LEU A 19 23.73 -4.40 -6.69
CA LEU A 19 22.88 -3.91 -5.58
C LEU A 19 23.54 -4.07 -4.20
N TRP A 20 24.39 -5.08 -4.06
CA TRP A 20 25.31 -5.32 -2.94
C TRP A 20 26.49 -6.16 -3.45
N PRO A 21 27.63 -6.26 -2.73
CA PRO A 21 28.75 -7.10 -3.15
C PRO A 21 28.32 -8.55 -3.42
N GLY A 22 28.54 -9.03 -4.65
CA GLY A 22 28.16 -10.37 -5.08
C GLY A 22 26.69 -10.52 -5.54
N ALA A 23 25.91 -9.44 -5.59
CA ALA A 23 24.56 -9.47 -6.12
C ALA A 23 24.55 -9.91 -7.59
N ARG A 24 23.56 -10.72 -7.97
CA ARG A 24 23.29 -11.09 -9.37
C ARG A 24 22.81 -9.89 -10.19
N PHE A 25 22.07 -8.99 -9.56
CA PHE A 25 21.40 -7.86 -10.22
C PHE A 25 22.12 -6.55 -9.90
N THR A 26 22.00 -5.59 -10.83
CA THR A 26 22.55 -4.24 -10.74
C THR A 26 21.49 -3.20 -10.39
N GLU A 27 21.93 -2.00 -10.04
CA GLU A 27 21.05 -0.84 -9.87
C GLU A 27 20.23 -0.53 -11.15
N ALA A 28 20.81 -0.73 -12.32
CA ALA A 28 20.11 -0.58 -13.59
C ALA A 28 19.05 -1.67 -13.80
N ASP A 29 19.29 -2.92 -13.37
CA ASP A 29 18.28 -3.98 -13.43
C ASP A 29 17.07 -3.62 -12.57
N ARG A 30 17.32 -3.19 -11.32
CA ARG A 30 16.28 -2.75 -10.40
C ARG A 30 15.46 -1.59 -10.97
N THR A 31 16.15 -0.58 -11.49
CA THR A 31 15.50 0.59 -12.10
C THR A 31 14.64 0.18 -13.32
N ARG A 32 15.16 -0.68 -14.20
CA ARG A 32 14.41 -1.21 -15.34
C ARG A 32 13.19 -2.01 -14.89
N ALA A 33 13.32 -2.83 -13.86
CA ALA A 33 12.23 -3.63 -13.33
C ALA A 33 11.08 -2.75 -12.83
N ILE A 34 11.39 -1.74 -12.00
CA ILE A 34 10.41 -0.76 -11.50
C ILE A 34 9.71 -0.02 -12.65
N GLN A 35 10.47 0.45 -13.65
CA GLN A 35 9.91 1.17 -14.80
C GLN A 35 8.96 0.30 -15.62
N ARG A 36 9.31 -0.98 -15.83
CA ARG A 36 8.45 -1.94 -16.54
C ARG A 36 7.18 -2.24 -15.75
N GLY A 37 7.28 -2.35 -14.43
CA GLY A 37 6.13 -2.50 -13.54
C GLY A 37 5.17 -1.31 -13.63
N LEU A 38 5.69 -0.09 -13.48
CA LEU A 38 4.85 1.12 -13.58
C LEU A 38 4.20 1.25 -14.95
N ALA A 39 4.91 0.90 -16.02
CA ALA A 39 4.36 0.88 -17.38
C ALA A 39 3.26 -0.18 -17.57
N PHE A 40 3.36 -1.31 -16.87
CA PHE A 40 2.29 -2.32 -16.82
C PHE A 40 1.05 -1.74 -16.13
N ILE A 41 1.19 -1.17 -14.93
CA ILE A 41 0.07 -0.58 -14.17
C ILE A 41 -0.59 0.57 -14.95
N ASP A 42 0.19 1.46 -15.58
CA ASP A 42 -0.37 2.53 -16.43
C ASP A 42 -1.19 1.98 -17.62
N ARG A 43 -0.74 0.88 -18.23
CA ARG A 43 -1.49 0.25 -19.32
C ARG A 43 -2.80 -0.35 -18.82
N THR A 44 -2.81 -1.02 -17.68
CA THR A 44 -4.04 -1.64 -17.13
C THR A 44 -5.00 -0.59 -16.58
N ALA A 45 -4.53 0.48 -15.95
CA ALA A 45 -5.32 1.63 -15.51
C ALA A 45 -5.92 2.48 -16.66
N ARG A 46 -5.47 2.26 -17.90
CA ARG A 46 -6.04 2.86 -19.12
C ARG A 46 -7.14 2.02 -19.73
N ASP A 47 -7.20 0.73 -19.40
CA ASP A 47 -8.34 -0.09 -19.79
C ASP A 47 -9.59 0.37 -19.04
N ARG A 48 -10.70 0.50 -19.76
CA ARG A 48 -11.94 1.04 -19.20
C ARG A 48 -12.54 0.11 -18.16
N LYS A 49 -12.57 -1.21 -18.41
CA LYS A 49 -13.18 -2.17 -17.50
C LYS A 49 -12.39 -2.20 -16.19
N ASN A 50 -11.07 -2.33 -16.31
CA ASN A 50 -10.19 -2.37 -15.14
C ASN A 50 -10.29 -1.10 -14.30
N PHE A 51 -10.36 0.08 -14.93
CA PHE A 51 -10.47 1.34 -14.20
C PHE A 51 -11.88 1.60 -13.62
N GLU A 52 -12.91 0.99 -14.19
CA GLU A 52 -14.27 1.01 -13.62
C GLU A 52 -14.35 0.15 -12.35
N GLU A 53 -13.61 -0.95 -12.32
CA GLU A 53 -13.62 -1.92 -11.22
C GLU A 53 -12.62 -1.56 -10.11
N TYR A 54 -11.39 -1.19 -10.46
CA TYR A 54 -10.29 -0.95 -9.51
C TYR A 54 -9.80 0.51 -9.49
N GLY A 55 -10.65 1.44 -9.90
CA GLY A 55 -10.31 2.86 -10.03
C GLY A 55 -9.67 3.48 -8.76
N PRO A 56 -10.27 3.32 -7.56
CA PRO A 56 -9.69 3.84 -6.32
C PRO A 56 -8.28 3.32 -6.06
N ASP A 57 -8.07 2.02 -6.26
CA ASP A 57 -6.81 1.34 -5.99
C ASP A 57 -5.68 1.81 -6.91
N TYR A 58 -5.95 1.94 -8.22
CA TYR A 58 -5.01 2.55 -9.16
C TYR A 58 -4.63 3.99 -8.76
N LEU A 59 -5.60 4.79 -8.31
CA LEU A 59 -5.33 6.17 -7.89
C LEU A 59 -4.42 6.21 -6.66
N TRP A 60 -4.66 5.34 -5.70
CA TRP A 60 -3.85 5.23 -4.49
C TRP A 60 -2.42 4.80 -4.83
N CYS A 61 -2.26 3.74 -5.64
CA CYS A 61 -0.97 3.28 -6.16
C CYS A 61 -0.14 4.43 -6.76
N PHE A 62 -0.72 5.20 -7.70
CA PHE A 62 0.00 6.32 -8.32
C PHE A 62 0.30 7.46 -7.34
N TYR A 63 -0.62 7.75 -6.41
CA TYR A 63 -0.40 8.76 -5.37
C TYR A 63 0.75 8.35 -4.44
N GLU A 64 0.77 7.10 -3.99
CA GLU A 64 1.79 6.62 -3.07
C GLU A 64 3.17 6.68 -3.72
N ILE A 65 3.34 6.08 -4.91
CA ILE A 65 4.60 6.14 -5.68
C ILE A 65 5.05 7.59 -5.89
N ALA A 66 4.11 8.48 -6.25
CA ALA A 66 4.42 9.89 -6.46
C ALA A 66 4.83 10.63 -5.18
N SER A 67 4.25 10.30 -4.03
CA SER A 67 4.44 11.07 -2.82
C SER A 67 5.63 10.58 -1.97
N THR A 68 5.96 9.29 -2.05
CA THR A 68 6.95 8.65 -1.17
C THR A 68 8.25 8.25 -1.88
N SER A 69 8.29 8.19 -3.22
CA SER A 69 9.52 7.79 -3.93
C SER A 69 10.65 8.83 -3.84
N ALA A 70 11.86 8.33 -3.56
CA ALA A 70 13.10 9.10 -3.62
C ALA A 70 13.55 9.39 -5.06
N ASP A 71 13.22 8.54 -6.04
CA ASP A 71 13.55 8.77 -7.46
C ASP A 71 12.66 9.86 -8.05
N PRO A 72 13.21 11.03 -8.43
CA PRO A 72 12.44 12.12 -9.00
C PRO A 72 11.75 11.77 -10.31
N ARG A 73 12.32 10.85 -11.11
CA ARG A 73 11.75 10.42 -12.38
C ARG A 73 10.53 9.53 -12.15
N LEU A 74 10.67 8.51 -11.29
CA LEU A 74 9.58 7.63 -10.91
C LEU A 74 8.41 8.44 -10.33
N ARG A 75 8.71 9.36 -9.40
CA ARG A 75 7.74 10.27 -8.82
C ARG A 75 7.00 11.09 -9.86
N SER A 76 7.73 11.74 -10.77
CA SER A 76 7.14 12.62 -11.77
C SER A 76 6.24 11.85 -12.74
N GLU A 77 6.63 10.63 -13.10
CA GLU A 77 5.86 9.79 -14.00
C GLU A 77 4.58 9.24 -13.33
N ALA A 78 4.69 8.70 -12.12
CA ALA A 78 3.53 8.27 -11.34
C ALA A 78 2.54 9.42 -11.10
N LEU A 79 3.03 10.61 -10.76
CA LEU A 79 2.18 11.80 -10.59
C LEU A 79 1.47 12.19 -11.89
N ARG A 80 2.16 12.14 -13.03
CA ARG A 80 1.59 12.46 -14.34
C ARG A 80 0.45 11.50 -14.68
N ILE A 81 0.66 10.20 -14.48
CA ILE A 81 -0.34 9.15 -14.73
C ILE A 81 -1.51 9.30 -13.76
N GLY A 82 -1.23 9.36 -12.46
CA GLY A 82 -2.22 9.53 -11.39
C GLY A 82 -3.10 10.77 -11.62
N ARG A 83 -2.52 11.93 -11.96
CA ARG A 83 -3.31 13.14 -12.28
C ARG A 83 -4.19 12.99 -13.51
N ALA A 84 -3.83 12.16 -14.48
CA ALA A 84 -4.67 11.88 -15.63
C ALA A 84 -5.84 10.96 -15.27
N ARG A 85 -5.58 9.94 -14.43
CA ARG A 85 -6.59 9.01 -13.91
C ARG A 85 -7.56 9.69 -12.94
N ALA A 86 -7.06 10.52 -12.01
CA ALA A 86 -7.90 11.29 -11.08
C ALA A 86 -8.87 12.22 -11.82
N ARG A 87 -8.41 12.89 -12.89
CA ARG A 87 -9.30 13.66 -13.77
C ARG A 87 -10.41 12.82 -14.41
N GLN A 88 -10.14 11.57 -14.76
CA GLN A 88 -11.15 10.66 -15.29
C GLN A 88 -12.13 10.23 -14.19
N TRP A 89 -11.63 9.86 -13.02
CA TRP A 89 -12.42 9.53 -11.84
C TRP A 89 -13.41 10.63 -11.47
N MET A 90 -12.93 11.87 -11.31
CA MET A 90 -13.76 13.03 -10.95
C MET A 90 -14.84 13.37 -12.00
N ARG A 91 -14.63 13.02 -13.27
CA ARG A 91 -15.67 13.22 -14.29
C ARG A 91 -16.82 12.23 -14.13
N ARG A 92 -16.56 11.04 -13.61
CA ARG A 92 -17.52 9.95 -13.45
C ARG A 92 -18.25 10.03 -12.11
N HIS A 93 -17.53 10.34 -11.03
CA HIS A 93 -18.07 10.41 -9.67
C HIS A 93 -18.26 11.86 -9.23
N ARG A 94 -19.17 12.58 -9.90
CA ARG A 94 -19.47 13.99 -9.56
C ARG A 94 -20.42 14.15 -8.38
N HIS A 95 -21.23 13.12 -8.14
CA HIS A 95 -22.25 13.10 -7.12
C HIS A 95 -22.29 11.73 -6.46
N VAL A 96 -22.69 11.70 -5.20
CA VAL A 96 -23.01 10.46 -4.49
C VAL A 96 -24.33 9.91 -5.02
N ASP A 97 -24.38 8.61 -5.32
CA ASP A 97 -25.65 7.94 -5.63
C ASP A 97 -26.56 7.97 -4.38
N PRO A 98 -27.82 8.45 -4.48
CA PRO A 98 -28.76 8.42 -3.36
C PRO A 98 -29.01 7.03 -2.75
N LYS A 99 -28.68 5.96 -3.47
CA LYS A 99 -28.81 4.55 -3.05
C LYS A 99 -27.48 3.84 -2.84
N ILE A 100 -26.39 4.60 -2.69
CA ILE A 100 -25.05 4.05 -2.49
C ILE A 100 -25.03 3.09 -1.28
N SER A 101 -24.36 1.94 -1.45
CA SER A 101 -24.13 1.00 -0.35
C SER A 101 -22.98 1.50 0.56
N ALA A 102 -22.76 0.82 1.69
CA ALA A 102 -21.62 1.12 2.57
C ALA A 102 -20.29 0.89 1.81
N ASP A 103 -20.17 -0.26 1.14
CA ASP A 103 -18.98 -0.64 0.35
C ASP A 103 -18.71 0.36 -0.77
N ASP A 104 -19.72 0.69 -1.58
CA ASP A 104 -19.57 1.66 -2.68
C ASP A 104 -19.20 3.05 -2.16
N LEU A 105 -19.69 3.45 -0.97
CA LEU A 105 -19.33 4.74 -0.36
C LEU A 105 -17.90 4.72 0.18
N THR A 106 -17.44 3.59 0.73
CA THR A 106 -16.05 3.39 1.12
C THR A 106 -15.11 3.51 -0.08
N ASP A 107 -15.43 2.84 -1.19
CA ASP A 107 -14.67 2.94 -2.44
C ASP A 107 -14.65 4.38 -2.99
N LEU A 108 -15.79 5.07 -2.92
CA LEU A 108 -15.90 6.47 -3.33
C LEU A 108 -15.01 7.37 -2.46
N VAL A 109 -14.96 7.14 -1.15
CA VAL A 109 -14.07 7.86 -0.22
C VAL A 109 -12.61 7.59 -0.55
N PHE A 110 -12.23 6.33 -0.79
CA PHE A 110 -10.86 5.94 -1.13
C PHE A 110 -10.38 6.63 -2.42
N GLY A 111 -11.18 6.55 -3.48
CA GLY A 111 -10.88 7.21 -4.76
C GLY A 111 -10.88 8.74 -4.67
N SER A 112 -11.75 9.32 -3.84
CA SER A 112 -11.81 10.77 -3.64
C SER A 112 -10.63 11.30 -2.84
N LEU A 113 -10.19 10.58 -1.79
CA LEU A 113 -8.98 10.91 -1.05
C LEU A 113 -7.76 10.87 -1.96
N ALA A 114 -7.57 9.78 -2.72
CA ALA A 114 -6.46 9.67 -3.67
C ALA A 114 -6.50 10.80 -4.72
N SER A 115 -7.69 11.13 -5.24
CA SER A 115 -7.87 12.23 -6.20
C SER A 115 -7.52 13.59 -5.60
N GLU A 116 -7.92 13.87 -4.36
CA GLU A 116 -7.57 15.09 -3.62
C GLU A 116 -6.05 15.20 -3.44
N ARG A 117 -5.40 14.11 -3.02
CA ARG A 117 -3.94 14.04 -2.87
C ARG A 117 -3.19 14.20 -4.20
N LEU A 118 -3.80 13.78 -5.30
CA LEU A 118 -3.31 14.02 -6.67
C LEU A 118 -3.61 15.44 -7.19
N GLY A 119 -4.25 16.29 -6.38
CA GLY A 119 -4.49 17.71 -6.65
C GLY A 119 -5.83 18.01 -7.32
N PHE A 120 -6.86 17.19 -7.06
CA PHE A 120 -8.24 17.40 -7.49
C PHE A 120 -9.20 17.38 -6.29
N PRO A 121 -9.11 18.34 -5.36
CA PRO A 121 -10.06 18.44 -4.25
C PRO A 121 -11.47 18.77 -4.78
N ASP A 122 -12.50 18.18 -4.16
CA ASP A 122 -13.90 18.49 -4.44
C ASP A 122 -14.68 18.64 -3.13
N ALA A 123 -14.86 19.88 -2.69
CA ALA A 123 -15.54 20.20 -1.44
C ALA A 123 -17.03 19.86 -1.48
N HIS A 124 -17.65 19.89 -2.67
CA HIS A 124 -19.06 19.59 -2.84
C HIS A 124 -19.29 18.08 -2.68
N LEU A 125 -18.54 17.28 -3.42
CA LEU A 125 -18.58 15.82 -3.30
C LEU A 125 -18.23 15.37 -1.87
N LYS A 126 -17.23 15.98 -1.24
CA LYS A 126 -16.89 15.70 0.17
C LYS A 126 -18.06 15.94 1.11
N GLN A 127 -18.85 17.00 0.90
CA GLN A 127 -20.03 17.24 1.72
C GLN A 127 -21.14 16.22 1.44
N GLU A 128 -21.41 15.88 0.18
CA GLU A 128 -22.38 14.82 -0.14
C GLU A 128 -22.00 13.47 0.48
N ILE A 129 -20.70 13.13 0.47
CA ILE A 129 -20.17 11.92 1.11
C ILE A 129 -20.45 11.94 2.62
N ARG A 130 -20.22 13.06 3.31
CA ARG A 130 -20.55 13.18 4.75
C ARG A 130 -22.03 12.96 5.00
N ASP A 131 -22.88 13.57 4.18
CA ASP A 131 -24.33 13.48 4.33
C ASP A 131 -24.83 12.06 4.02
N ALA A 132 -24.18 11.33 3.10
CA ALA A 132 -24.46 9.93 2.84
C ALA A 132 -23.98 9.01 3.98
N ALA A 133 -22.74 9.20 4.45
CA ALA A 133 -22.17 8.41 5.54
C ALA A 133 -23.02 8.49 6.81
N ALA A 134 -23.56 9.67 7.14
CA ALA A 134 -24.41 9.88 8.31
C ALA A 134 -25.75 9.11 8.27
N ARG A 135 -26.16 8.59 7.10
CA ARG A 135 -27.41 7.84 6.90
C ARG A 135 -27.22 6.31 6.92
N ILE A 136 -25.99 5.84 6.79
CA ILE A 136 -25.66 4.41 6.74
C ILE A 136 -25.31 3.95 8.18
N PRO A 137 -25.88 2.84 8.67
CA PRO A 137 -25.53 2.28 9.97
C PRO A 137 -24.02 2.02 10.09
N PRO A 138 -23.39 2.35 11.24
CA PRO A 138 -21.96 2.12 11.43
C PRO A 138 -21.50 0.68 11.20
N ALA A 139 -22.32 -0.30 11.58
CA ALA A 139 -22.01 -1.71 11.42
C ALA A 139 -21.95 -2.15 9.95
N ASP A 140 -22.63 -1.44 9.05
CA ASP A 140 -22.62 -1.74 7.62
C ASP A 140 -21.26 -1.38 6.99
N PHE A 141 -20.51 -0.44 7.57
CA PHE A 141 -19.15 -0.11 7.12
C PHE A 141 -18.08 -1.07 7.67
N LEU A 142 -18.30 -1.62 8.87
CA LEU A 142 -17.27 -2.38 9.60
C LEU A 142 -17.51 -3.89 9.58
N GLY A 143 -18.70 -4.34 9.21
CA GLY A 143 -19.12 -5.74 9.31
C GLY A 143 -19.45 -6.20 10.74
N PHE A 144 -19.32 -5.33 11.75
CA PHE A 144 -19.65 -5.60 13.14
C PHE A 144 -20.09 -4.32 13.87
N ASP A 145 -20.75 -4.47 15.03
CA ASP A 145 -21.15 -3.33 15.86
C ASP A 145 -19.89 -2.67 16.49
N PRO A 146 -19.57 -1.40 16.15
CA PRO A 146 -18.41 -0.73 16.74
C PRO A 146 -18.51 -0.58 18.26
N ALA A 147 -19.71 -0.58 18.86
CA ALA A 147 -19.86 -0.49 20.31
C ALA A 147 -19.32 -1.72 21.03
N THR A 148 -19.44 -2.91 20.43
CA THR A 148 -19.00 -4.18 21.02
C THR A 148 -17.70 -4.71 20.42
N GLY A 149 -17.34 -4.27 19.20
CA GLY A 149 -16.24 -4.84 18.42
C GLY A 149 -16.59 -6.20 17.80
N PRO A 150 -15.68 -6.76 16.98
CA PRO A 150 -15.87 -8.08 16.38
C PRO A 150 -15.71 -9.20 17.42
N SER A 151 -16.31 -10.36 17.16
CA SER A 151 -16.12 -11.52 18.02
C SER A 151 -14.71 -12.10 17.85
N HIS A 152 -14.04 -12.42 18.97
CA HIS A 152 -12.75 -13.12 18.93
C HIS A 152 -12.82 -14.53 18.32
N THR A 153 -14.03 -15.09 18.17
CA THR A 153 -14.28 -16.39 17.52
C THR A 153 -14.83 -16.24 16.10
N ASP A 154 -14.88 -15.03 15.56
CA ASP A 154 -15.32 -14.81 14.19
C ASP A 154 -14.31 -15.46 13.23
N PRO A 155 -14.73 -16.34 12.32
CA PRO A 155 -13.81 -16.95 11.35
C PRO A 155 -13.14 -15.91 10.43
N ASN A 156 -13.74 -14.73 10.27
CA ASN A 156 -13.24 -13.64 9.44
C ASN A 156 -12.61 -12.51 10.28
N LEU A 157 -12.27 -12.75 11.55
CA LEU A 157 -11.76 -11.72 12.46
C LEU A 157 -10.59 -10.94 11.87
N LEU A 158 -9.65 -11.61 11.19
CA LEU A 158 -8.46 -10.96 10.64
C LEU A 158 -8.83 -9.98 9.51
N ASP A 159 -9.72 -10.39 8.62
CA ASP A 159 -10.21 -9.56 7.52
C ASP A 159 -11.03 -8.37 8.06
N LEU A 160 -11.94 -8.62 9.01
CA LEU A 160 -12.73 -7.56 9.66
C LEU A 160 -11.84 -6.49 10.33
N LEU A 161 -10.75 -6.90 10.97
CA LEU A 161 -9.80 -5.96 11.57
C LEU A 161 -9.01 -5.19 10.51
N CYS A 162 -8.61 -5.85 9.43
CA CYS A 162 -7.88 -5.24 8.32
C CYS A 162 -8.76 -4.18 7.63
N ASP A 163 -9.98 -4.56 7.25
CA ASP A 163 -10.95 -3.68 6.59
C ASP A 163 -11.33 -2.49 7.48
N ALA A 164 -11.53 -2.72 8.78
CA ALA A 164 -11.79 -1.65 9.72
C ALA A 164 -10.63 -0.65 9.80
N LEU A 165 -9.37 -1.11 9.81
CA LEU A 165 -8.20 -0.21 9.80
C LEU A 165 -8.17 0.63 8.53
N ILE A 166 -8.29 0.02 7.35
CA ILE A 166 -8.20 0.69 6.05
C ILE A 166 -9.34 1.71 5.90
N THR A 167 -10.57 1.27 6.17
CA THR A 167 -11.79 2.08 6.04
C THR A 167 -11.74 3.30 6.94
N THR A 168 -11.46 3.10 8.23
CA THR A 168 -11.47 4.19 9.21
C THR A 168 -10.28 5.14 9.03
N TYR A 169 -9.08 4.63 8.70
CA TYR A 169 -7.93 5.47 8.36
C TYR A 169 -8.23 6.36 7.16
N THR A 170 -8.72 5.77 6.07
CA THR A 170 -9.01 6.51 4.82
C THR A 170 -10.09 7.57 5.07
N ALA A 171 -11.16 7.21 5.76
CA ALA A 171 -12.23 8.14 6.12
C ALA A 171 -11.70 9.34 6.91
N ASP A 172 -10.94 9.08 7.98
CA ASP A 172 -10.36 10.13 8.82
C ASP A 172 -9.40 11.03 8.04
N GLN A 173 -8.56 10.45 7.17
CA GLN A 173 -7.67 11.21 6.28
C GLN A 173 -8.44 12.10 5.28
N TYR A 174 -9.61 11.66 4.84
CA TYR A 174 -10.47 12.43 3.94
C TYR A 174 -11.30 13.50 4.68
N GLY A 175 -11.44 13.37 6.00
CA GLY A 175 -12.22 14.25 6.86
C GLY A 175 -13.71 13.88 6.92
N VAL A 176 -13.99 12.58 6.90
CA VAL A 176 -15.31 11.96 7.09
C VAL A 176 -15.20 10.79 8.07
N THR A 177 -16.31 10.24 8.55
CA THR A 177 -16.31 9.06 9.42
C THR A 177 -17.15 7.97 8.78
N LEU A 178 -16.56 6.79 8.57
CA LEU A 178 -17.23 5.59 8.07
C LEU A 178 -17.20 4.54 9.19
N GLY A 179 -18.34 4.32 9.84
CA GLY A 179 -18.44 3.41 10.98
C GLY A 179 -17.91 3.96 12.30
N ALA A 180 -16.59 4.16 12.38
CA ALA A 180 -15.91 4.64 13.58
C ALA A 180 -14.67 5.49 13.23
N PRO A 181 -14.14 6.28 14.17
CA PRO A 181 -12.82 6.91 14.02
C PRO A 181 -11.69 5.87 13.98
N TYR A 182 -10.55 6.18 13.34
CA TYR A 182 -9.40 5.27 13.23
C TYR A 182 -8.85 4.82 14.58
N HIS A 183 -8.84 5.71 15.58
CA HIS A 183 -8.35 5.35 16.92
C HIS A 183 -9.20 4.27 17.59
N ASP A 184 -10.47 4.11 17.19
CA ASP A 184 -11.31 3.01 17.65
C ASP A 184 -10.95 1.71 16.94
N ALA A 185 -10.60 1.71 15.65
CA ALA A 185 -10.16 0.51 14.94
C ALA A 185 -8.90 -0.11 15.58
N VAL A 186 -7.94 0.73 15.97
CA VAL A 186 -6.69 0.30 16.61
C VAL A 186 -6.92 -0.42 17.95
N ARG A 187 -8.03 -0.13 18.65
CA ARG A 187 -8.33 -0.74 19.96
C ARG A 187 -8.66 -2.22 19.89
N TRP A 188 -9.01 -2.74 18.71
CA TRP A 188 -9.36 -4.15 18.51
C TRP A 188 -8.16 -5.03 18.10
N LEU A 189 -7.00 -4.45 17.77
CA LEU A 189 -5.78 -5.20 17.46
C LEU A 189 -5.33 -6.21 18.53
N PRO A 190 -5.54 -5.97 19.85
CA PRO A 190 -5.25 -6.98 20.87
C PRO A 190 -5.99 -8.31 20.70
N LEU A 191 -7.06 -8.37 19.87
CA LEU A 191 -7.75 -9.62 19.56
C LEU A 191 -6.92 -10.55 18.65
N ALA A 192 -6.02 -10.00 17.84
CA ALA A 192 -5.15 -10.77 16.93
C ALA A 192 -3.70 -10.89 17.44
N ARG A 193 -3.23 -9.93 18.25
CA ARG A 193 -1.86 -9.95 18.79
C ARG A 193 -1.69 -11.04 19.86
N PRO A 194 -0.48 -11.64 19.98
CA PRO A 194 0.75 -11.33 19.25
C PRO A 194 1.00 -12.24 18.02
N TYR A 195 0.01 -12.43 17.14
CA TYR A 195 0.16 -13.12 15.84
C TYR A 195 0.85 -14.50 15.94
N ARG A 196 0.27 -15.41 16.73
CA ARG A 196 0.93 -16.68 17.11
C ARG A 196 0.85 -17.79 16.06
N GLU A 197 0.13 -17.55 14.97
CA GLU A 197 -0.13 -18.55 13.94
C GLU A 197 0.89 -18.46 12.80
N ALA A 198 0.94 -19.48 11.95
CA ALA A 198 1.75 -19.43 10.74
C ALA A 198 1.29 -18.27 9.83
N ALA A 199 2.19 -17.73 9.01
CA ALA A 199 1.88 -16.67 8.08
C ALA A 199 0.91 -17.15 6.98
N ALA A 200 -0.38 -17.05 7.26
CA ALA A 200 -1.47 -17.18 6.29
C ALA A 200 -1.83 -15.80 5.72
N ILE A 201 -2.38 -15.77 4.49
CA ILE A 201 -2.70 -14.53 3.76
C ILE A 201 -3.47 -13.50 4.63
N PRO A 202 -4.57 -13.86 5.34
CA PRO A 202 -5.31 -12.88 6.15
C PRO A 202 -4.47 -12.26 7.28
N LEU A 203 -3.57 -13.06 7.88
CA LEU A 203 -2.70 -12.58 8.95
C LEU A 203 -1.62 -11.65 8.42
N VAL A 204 -1.05 -11.97 7.26
CA VAL A 204 -0.09 -11.11 6.57
C VAL A 204 -0.73 -9.77 6.22
N ASN A 205 -1.91 -9.80 5.57
CA ASN A 205 -2.65 -8.60 5.19
C ASN A 205 -2.93 -7.72 6.40
N LEU A 206 -3.41 -8.29 7.52
CA LEU A 206 -3.64 -7.52 8.74
C LEU A 206 -2.34 -6.87 9.26
N VAL A 207 -1.26 -7.63 9.37
CA VAL A 207 0.01 -7.12 9.92
C VAL A 207 0.59 -6.01 9.05
N THR A 208 0.57 -6.15 7.72
CA THR A 208 1.08 -5.14 6.80
C THR A 208 0.24 -3.87 6.86
N HIS A 209 -1.09 -3.99 6.95
CA HIS A 209 -2.00 -2.85 7.03
C HIS A 209 -2.01 -2.14 8.40
N VAL A 210 -1.66 -2.83 9.49
CA VAL A 210 -1.32 -2.16 10.77
C VAL A 210 -0.14 -1.21 10.56
N VAL A 211 0.92 -1.65 9.86
CA VAL A 211 2.09 -0.83 9.57
C VAL A 211 1.71 0.34 8.65
N TYR A 212 1.01 0.08 7.55
CA TYR A 212 0.63 1.12 6.57
C TYR A 212 -0.26 2.21 7.18
N THR A 213 -1.31 1.86 7.92
CA THR A 213 -2.18 2.86 8.53
C THR A 213 -1.49 3.64 9.66
N THR A 214 -0.51 3.04 10.33
CA THR A 214 0.31 3.73 11.35
C THR A 214 1.31 4.70 10.72
N ASN A 215 1.94 4.31 9.60
CA ASN A 215 3.02 5.05 8.96
C ASN A 215 2.56 5.98 7.83
N ASP A 216 1.23 6.11 7.66
CA ASP A 216 0.59 6.94 6.64
C ASP A 216 1.01 6.50 5.23
N TYR A 217 0.89 5.18 4.99
CA TYR A 217 1.26 4.46 3.76
C TYR A 217 2.64 4.90 3.25
N ASN A 218 3.65 4.62 4.08
CA ASN A 218 5.06 4.90 3.84
C ASN A 218 5.45 6.38 3.71
N ALA A 219 4.60 7.31 4.15
CA ALA A 219 4.99 8.72 4.28
C ALA A 219 6.04 8.92 5.39
N ARG A 220 6.10 8.01 6.38
CA ARG A 220 7.02 8.02 7.51
C ARG A 220 7.64 6.63 7.73
N ASN A 221 8.80 6.59 8.36
CA ASN A 221 9.34 5.35 8.92
C ASN A 221 8.65 5.00 10.24
N VAL A 222 8.83 3.76 10.70
CA VAL A 222 8.29 3.26 11.96
C VAL A 222 9.43 2.81 12.86
N ASN A 223 9.41 3.23 14.12
CA ASN A 223 10.32 2.66 15.10
C ASN A 223 9.81 1.27 15.54
N PRO A 224 10.64 0.22 15.52
CA PRO A 224 10.25 -1.11 16.01
C PRO A 224 9.60 -1.13 17.40
N SER A 225 9.90 -0.17 18.28
CA SER A 225 9.26 -0.08 19.60
C SER A 225 7.81 0.38 19.58
N GLN A 226 7.34 0.98 18.48
CA GLN A 226 5.94 1.42 18.31
C GLN A 226 5.03 0.25 17.92
N LEU A 227 5.57 -0.71 17.16
CA LEU A 227 4.86 -1.88 16.62
C LEU A 227 5.71 -3.15 16.83
N PRO A 228 5.97 -3.56 18.08
CA PRO A 228 6.91 -4.64 18.38
C PRO A 228 6.42 -6.01 17.89
N ASP A 229 5.11 -6.27 17.97
CA ASP A 229 4.52 -7.56 17.56
C ASP A 229 4.56 -7.71 16.03
N GLU A 230 4.25 -6.65 15.29
CA GLU A 230 4.31 -6.61 13.82
C GLU A 230 5.75 -6.77 13.34
N PHE A 231 6.69 -6.03 13.94
CA PHE A 231 8.10 -6.15 13.56
C PHE A 231 8.67 -7.54 13.83
N ALA A 232 8.30 -8.16 14.97
CA ALA A 232 8.71 -9.51 15.30
C ALA A 232 8.16 -10.53 14.29
N PHE A 233 6.87 -10.44 13.96
CA PHE A 233 6.22 -11.30 12.97
C PHE A 233 6.85 -11.16 11.58
N LEU A 234 7.00 -9.93 11.08
CA LEU A 234 7.57 -9.68 9.75
C LEU A 234 8.99 -10.26 9.64
N LYS A 235 9.81 -10.08 10.68
CA LYS A 235 11.17 -10.63 10.69
C LYS A 235 11.23 -12.15 10.76
N SER A 236 10.31 -12.81 11.46
CA SER A 236 10.32 -14.27 11.57
C SER A 236 9.80 -14.96 10.31
N HIS A 237 8.93 -14.30 9.53
CA HIS A 237 8.22 -14.93 8.42
C HIS A 237 8.66 -14.50 7.01
N VAL A 238 9.45 -13.44 6.85
CA VAL A 238 9.87 -12.93 5.51
C VAL A 238 10.58 -13.98 4.62
N LEU A 239 11.17 -15.02 5.22
CA LEU A 239 11.85 -16.09 4.48
C LEU A 239 11.04 -17.38 4.38
N ASP A 240 9.78 -17.38 4.82
CA ASP A 240 8.91 -18.54 4.67
C ASP A 240 8.68 -18.84 3.19
N ALA A 241 8.65 -20.12 2.84
CA ALA A 241 8.53 -20.55 1.45
C ALA A 241 7.25 -20.05 0.78
N ALA A 242 6.14 -19.97 1.53
CA ALA A 242 4.88 -19.42 1.05
C ALA A 242 4.99 -17.93 0.69
N ILE A 243 5.63 -17.14 1.56
CA ILE A 243 5.86 -15.70 1.32
C ILE A 243 6.79 -15.52 0.13
N LEU A 244 7.90 -16.26 0.06
CA LEU A 244 8.82 -16.14 -1.06
C LEU A 244 8.19 -16.56 -2.39
N ALA A 245 7.23 -17.49 -2.39
CA ALA A 245 6.54 -17.95 -3.59
C ALA A 245 5.50 -16.95 -4.11
N ASP A 246 4.95 -16.13 -3.22
CA ASP A 246 3.91 -15.15 -3.53
C ASP A 246 4.51 -13.74 -3.74
N GLY A 247 4.38 -13.21 -4.94
CA GLY A 247 4.95 -11.90 -5.29
C GLY A 247 4.32 -10.75 -4.52
N GLU A 248 3.04 -10.85 -4.18
CA GLU A 248 2.30 -9.83 -3.47
C GLU A 248 2.73 -9.78 -2.01
N LEU A 249 2.64 -10.91 -1.32
CA LEU A 249 3.03 -11.01 0.08
C LEU A 249 4.50 -10.65 0.27
N LEU A 250 5.38 -11.14 -0.60
CA LEU A 250 6.79 -10.77 -0.55
C LEU A 250 6.98 -9.25 -0.72
N GLY A 251 6.24 -8.63 -1.64
CA GLY A 251 6.25 -7.19 -1.85
C GLY A 251 5.92 -6.42 -0.57
N GLU A 252 4.79 -6.74 0.06
CA GLU A 252 4.35 -6.06 1.28
C GLU A 252 5.26 -6.30 2.49
N PHE A 253 5.77 -7.53 2.67
CA PHE A 253 6.74 -7.84 3.72
C PHE A 253 8.00 -7.00 3.57
N MET A 254 8.51 -6.93 2.35
CA MET A 254 9.72 -6.19 2.03
C MET A 254 9.52 -4.70 2.25
N ASP A 255 8.38 -4.17 1.84
CA ASP A 255 8.04 -2.78 2.00
C ASP A 255 7.92 -2.37 3.47
N THR A 256 7.13 -3.12 4.25
CA THR A 256 6.92 -2.87 5.68
C THR A 256 8.21 -3.05 6.50
N LEU A 257 9.05 -4.05 6.20
CA LEU A 257 10.36 -4.19 6.84
C LEU A 257 11.27 -3.00 6.54
N ARG A 258 11.21 -2.44 5.33
CA ARG A 258 11.94 -1.22 5.00
C ARG A 258 11.40 -0.01 5.73
N ALA A 259 10.09 0.09 5.96
CA ALA A 259 9.52 1.11 6.83
C ALA A 259 10.08 1.04 8.28
N PHE A 260 10.45 -0.15 8.76
CA PHE A 260 11.17 -0.33 10.03
C PHE A 260 12.68 -0.05 9.96
N GLY A 261 13.19 0.40 8.81
CA GLY A 261 14.58 0.81 8.62
C GLY A 261 15.51 -0.30 8.14
N LEU A 262 15.00 -1.47 7.73
CA LEU A 262 15.83 -2.44 7.03
C LEU A 262 16.24 -1.89 5.66
N THR A 263 17.43 -2.30 5.21
CA THR A 263 18.08 -1.78 4.00
C THR A 263 18.58 -2.93 3.13
N PRO A 264 19.01 -2.66 1.88
CA PRO A 264 19.69 -3.67 1.06
C PRO A 264 21.01 -4.22 1.63
N ARG A 265 21.45 -3.79 2.82
CA ARG A 265 22.56 -4.41 3.57
C ARG A 265 22.10 -5.60 4.42
N ASP A 266 20.80 -5.69 4.70
CA ASP A 266 20.21 -6.72 5.52
C ASP A 266 19.89 -7.95 4.67
N ALA A 267 20.30 -9.14 5.14
CA ALA A 267 20.16 -10.38 4.38
C ALA A 267 18.71 -10.70 3.95
N PRO A 268 17.67 -10.45 4.78
CA PRO A 268 16.29 -10.64 4.34
C PRO A 268 15.92 -9.76 3.14
N ILE A 269 16.36 -8.49 3.15
CA ILE A 269 16.08 -7.56 2.05
C ILE A 269 16.81 -7.99 0.77
N GLN A 270 18.06 -8.40 0.88
CA GLN A 270 18.82 -8.93 -0.27
C GLN A 270 18.14 -10.15 -0.89
N ARG A 271 17.62 -11.06 -0.05
CA ARG A 271 16.91 -12.24 -0.52
C ARG A 271 15.62 -11.86 -1.23
N GLY A 272 14.78 -11.01 -0.63
CA GLY A 272 13.53 -10.57 -1.24
C GLY A 272 13.75 -9.82 -2.56
N PHE A 273 14.75 -8.92 -2.63
CA PHE A 273 15.10 -8.24 -3.89
C PHE A 273 15.51 -9.25 -4.97
N SER A 274 16.31 -10.24 -4.61
CA SER A 274 16.75 -11.27 -5.57
C SER A 274 15.57 -12.07 -6.11
N GLU A 275 14.62 -12.43 -5.26
CA GLU A 275 13.42 -13.18 -5.64
C GLU A 275 12.48 -12.36 -6.53
N LEU A 276 12.16 -11.11 -6.13
CA LEU A 276 11.30 -10.23 -6.92
C LEU A 276 11.92 -9.95 -8.30
N LEU A 277 13.20 -9.61 -8.38
CA LEU A 277 13.85 -9.33 -9.65
C LEU A 277 13.95 -10.57 -10.56
N ALA A 278 14.07 -11.77 -9.98
CA ALA A 278 14.09 -13.01 -10.74
C ALA A 278 12.72 -13.43 -11.28
N LYS A 279 11.62 -12.96 -10.67
CA LYS A 279 10.24 -13.37 -10.96
C LYS A 279 9.46 -12.42 -11.86
N GLN A 280 10.02 -11.26 -12.22
CA GLN A 280 9.30 -10.31 -13.08
C GLN A 280 8.94 -10.93 -14.43
N ASN A 281 7.66 -10.86 -14.81
CA ASN A 281 7.14 -11.38 -16.06
C ASN A 281 7.67 -10.58 -17.28
N PRO A 282 7.64 -11.15 -18.50
CA PRO A 282 8.06 -10.47 -19.73
C PRO A 282 7.27 -9.20 -20.09
N ASP A 283 6.04 -9.04 -19.61
CA ASP A 283 5.20 -7.85 -19.82
C ASP A 283 5.44 -6.73 -18.78
N GLY A 284 6.27 -7.01 -17.77
CA GLY A 284 6.63 -6.11 -16.69
C GLY A 284 5.90 -6.37 -15.37
N SER A 285 4.90 -7.27 -15.34
CA SER A 285 4.12 -7.55 -14.14
C SER A 285 4.85 -8.49 -13.17
N TRP A 286 4.30 -8.59 -11.96
CA TRP A 286 4.46 -9.72 -11.04
C TRP A 286 3.11 -10.45 -10.91
N GLY A 287 3.10 -11.62 -10.25
CA GLY A 287 1.92 -12.50 -10.16
C GLY A 287 1.81 -13.52 -11.30
N ASP A 288 0.71 -14.29 -11.33
CA ASP A 288 0.46 -15.25 -12.41
C ASP A 288 0.11 -14.50 -13.71
N PRO A 289 0.93 -14.61 -14.78
CA PRO A 289 0.64 -13.93 -16.04
C PRO A 289 -0.65 -14.43 -16.72
N ASN A 290 -1.20 -15.56 -16.30
CA ASN A 290 -2.41 -16.16 -16.82
C ASN A 290 -3.65 -15.87 -15.97
N ASP A 291 -3.52 -15.12 -14.88
CA ASP A 291 -4.69 -14.75 -14.09
C ASP A 291 -5.66 -13.92 -14.95
N ARG A 292 -6.94 -14.24 -14.78
CA ARG A 292 -8.05 -13.58 -15.46
C ARG A 292 -8.46 -12.32 -14.71
N ASP A 293 -8.31 -12.31 -13.40
CA ASP A 293 -8.46 -11.09 -12.63
C ASP A 293 -7.20 -10.24 -12.86
N ILE A 294 -7.42 -8.98 -13.24
CA ILE A 294 -6.31 -8.06 -13.42
C ILE A 294 -5.71 -7.64 -12.07
N TYR A 295 -6.50 -7.68 -11.00
CA TYR A 295 -6.08 -7.38 -9.63
C TYR A 295 -4.88 -8.22 -9.23
N ASP A 296 -4.98 -9.53 -9.44
CA ASP A 296 -3.94 -10.54 -9.15
C ASP A 296 -2.69 -10.43 -10.03
N ARG A 297 -2.60 -9.37 -10.85
CA ARG A 297 -1.45 -9.03 -11.67
C ARG A 297 -0.95 -7.62 -11.41
N TYR A 298 -1.83 -6.63 -11.36
CA TYR A 298 -1.40 -5.25 -11.15
C TYR A 298 -1.08 -4.97 -9.67
N HIS A 299 -1.79 -5.57 -8.71
CA HIS A 299 -1.55 -5.37 -7.28
C HIS A 299 -0.20 -5.99 -6.85
N PRO A 300 0.14 -7.25 -7.20
CA PRO A 300 1.50 -7.77 -6.97
C PRO A 300 2.59 -6.96 -7.68
N THR A 301 2.29 -6.35 -8.82
CA THR A 301 3.23 -5.46 -9.53
C THR A 301 3.47 -4.18 -8.74
N TRP A 302 2.44 -3.62 -8.11
CA TRP A 302 2.55 -2.45 -7.26
C TRP A 302 3.36 -2.76 -6.01
N THR A 303 3.03 -3.82 -5.26
CA THR A 303 3.77 -4.18 -4.05
C THR A 303 5.23 -4.52 -4.34
N ALA A 304 5.54 -5.11 -5.51
CA ALA A 304 6.92 -5.32 -5.96
C ALA A 304 7.67 -4.01 -6.25
N ILE A 305 7.01 -3.00 -6.84
CA ILE A 305 7.59 -1.66 -7.01
C ILE A 305 7.91 -1.05 -5.66
N ASP A 306 7.01 -1.20 -4.69
CA ASP A 306 7.12 -0.57 -3.36
C ASP A 306 8.25 -1.21 -2.55
N ALA A 307 8.38 -2.53 -2.64
CA ALA A 307 9.55 -3.26 -2.14
C ALA A 307 10.87 -2.74 -2.75
N LEU A 308 10.94 -2.54 -4.07
CA LEU A 308 12.19 -2.28 -4.80
C LEU A 308 12.61 -0.79 -4.83
N ARG A 309 11.67 0.16 -4.80
CA ARG A 309 11.93 1.61 -4.93
C ARG A 309 12.61 2.18 -3.70
N GLU A 310 13.41 3.23 -3.83
CA GLU A 310 13.88 3.97 -2.65
C GLU A 310 12.84 4.95 -2.12
N TYR A 311 12.77 5.08 -0.79
CA TYR A 311 11.82 5.94 -0.09
C TYR A 311 12.42 7.27 0.32
N ARG A 312 11.58 8.30 0.30
CA ARG A 312 11.81 9.61 0.91
C ARG A 312 10.85 9.75 2.09
N TRP A 313 11.15 9.03 3.17
CA TRP A 313 10.43 9.20 4.44
C TRP A 313 10.61 10.63 4.97
N LYS A 314 9.54 11.18 5.55
CA LYS A 314 9.52 12.52 6.14
C LYS A 314 9.96 12.52 7.59
#